data_AF-A0A925L279-F1
#
_entry.id   AF-A0A925L279-F1
#
_cell.length_a   1.000
_cell.length_b   1.000
_cell.length_c   1.000
_cell.angle_alpha   90.00
_cell.angle_beta   90.00
_cell.angle_gamma   90.00
#
_symmetry.space_group_name_H-M   'P 1'
#
loop_
_entity.id
_entity.type
_entity.pdbx_description
1 polymer ?
#
loop_
_entity_poly.entity_id
_entity_poly.type
_entity_poly.pdbx_seq_one_letter_code
_entity_poly.pdbx_strand_id
1 'polypeptide(L)' 'MTNLLMLIPVALALGGIGLAAFLWALKSGQFDDLDGAAHRILFEDDDLPAPPKQTPEA' A
#
# COMPACT_ATOMS: atom_id res chain seq x y z
N MET A 1 2.22 6.85 -39.94
CA MET A 1 3.38 5.98 -39.67
C MET A 1 4.41 6.61 -38.73
N THR A 2 4.48 7.94 -38.59
CA THR A 2 5.43 8.63 -37.70
C THR A 2 5.10 8.49 -36.20
N ASN A 3 3.82 8.48 -35.83
CA ASN A 3 3.43 8.47 -34.40
C ASN A 3 3.84 7.17 -33.70
N LEU A 4 3.76 6.04 -34.39
CA LEU A 4 4.14 4.74 -33.81
C LEU A 4 5.63 4.73 -33.40
N LEU A 5 6.49 5.36 -34.19
CA LEU A 5 7.93 5.49 -33.90
C LEU A 5 8.22 6.33 -32.65
N MET A 6 7.34 7.27 -32.29
CA MET A 6 7.45 8.02 -31.03
C MET A 6 6.78 7.28 -29.86
N LEU A 7 5.66 6.61 -30.11
CA LEU A 7 4.89 5.93 -29.06
C LEU A 7 5.59 4.65 -28.56
N ILE A 8 6.33 3.94 -29.42
CA ILE A 8 7.09 2.74 -29.01
C ILE A 8 8.13 3.07 -27.93
N PRO A 9 9.07 4.02 -28.11
CA PRO A 9 10.05 4.33 -27.07
C PRO A 9 9.40 4.95 -25.82
N VAL A 10 8.33 5.73 -25.96
CA VAL A 10 7.58 6.26 -24.81
C VAL A 10 6.95 5.12 -24.00
N ALA A 11 6.30 4.16 -24.65
CA ALA A 11 5.71 3.00 -23.99
C ALA A 11 6.77 2.13 -23.30
N LEU A 12 7.91 1.89 -23.96
CA LEU A 12 9.02 1.15 -23.37
C LEU A 12 9.61 1.88 -22.16
N ALA A 13 9.76 3.21 -22.22
CA ALA A 13 10.24 4.01 -21.10
C ALA A 13 9.27 3.94 -19.92
N LEU A 14 7.97 4.14 -20.16
CA LEU A 14 6.95 4.04 -19.12
C LEU A 14 6.88 2.64 -18.51
N GLY A 15 6.92 1.59 -19.33
CA GLY A 15 6.97 0.21 -18.87
C GLY A 15 8.23 -0.10 -18.06
N GLY A 16 9.38 0.40 -18.51
CA GLY A 16 10.66 0.25 -17.81
C GLY A 16 10.69 0.97 -16.46
N ILE A 17 10.15 2.20 -16.39
CA ILE A 17 10.00 2.94 -15.13
C ILE A 17 9.08 2.18 -14.16
N GLY A 18 7.93 1.71 -14.65
CA GLY A 18 6.99 0.92 -13.84
C GLY A 18 7.62 -0.36 -13.32
N LEU A 19 8.35 -1.10 -14.17
CA LEU A 19 9.06 -2.31 -13.78
C LEU A 19 10.16 -2.03 -12.76
N ALA A 20 10.95 -0.97 -12.95
CA ALA A 20 12.00 -0.59 -12.00
C ALA A 20 11.42 -0.20 -10.63
N ALA A 21 10.33 0.59 -10.61
CA ALA A 21 9.62 0.94 -9.40
C ALA A 21 9.04 -0.30 -8.69
N PHE A 22 8.47 -1.24 -9.45
CA PHE A 22 7.95 -2.50 -8.93
C PHE A 22 9.05 -3.36 -8.28
N LEU A 23 10.18 -3.55 -8.97
CA LEU A 23 11.31 -4.30 -8.43
C LEU A 23 11.93 -3.61 -7.19
N TRP A 24 11.96 -2.28 -7.18
CA TRP A 24 12.38 -1.51 -6.00
C TRP A 24 11.44 -1.72 -4.81
N ALA A 25 10.12 -1.73 -5.04
CA ALA A 25 9.12 -1.95 -4.00
C ALA A 25 9.22 -3.38 -3.41
N LEU A 26 9.43 -4.40 -4.26
CA LEU A 26 9.70 -5.77 -3.81
C LEU A 26 10.96 -5.85 -2.96
N LYS A 27 12.07 -5.25 -3.41
CA LYS A 27 13.32 -5.22 -2.64
C LYS A 27 13.19 -4.48 -1.30
N SER A 28 12.31 -3.49 -1.24
CA SER A 28 12.10 -2.67 -0.04
C SER A 28 11.22 -3.34 1.01
N GLY A 29 10.71 -4.56 0.77
CA GLY A 29 9.87 -5.28 1.72
C GLY A 29 8.48 -4.68 1.92
N GLN A 30 8.04 -3.77 1.03
CA GLN A 30 6.73 -3.09 1.13
C GLN A 30 5.55 -4.06 1.08
N PHE A 31 5.75 -5.25 0.52
CA PHE A 31 4.71 -6.28 0.42
C PHE A 31 4.66 -7.22 1.63
N ASP A 32 5.66 -7.17 2.53
CA ASP A 32 5.76 -8.08 3.68
C ASP A 32 4.79 -7.72 4.81
N ASP A 33 4.36 -6.45 4.89
CA ASP A 33 3.43 -5.94 5.91
C ASP A 33 1.98 -5.78 5.39
N LEU A 34 1.65 -6.34 4.23
CA LEU A 34 0.28 -6.31 3.70
C LEU A 34 -0.68 -7.14 4.57
N ASP A 35 -0.24 -8.28 5.08
CA ASP A 35 -1.02 -9.13 5.98
C ASP A 35 -1.27 -8.44 7.33
N GLY A 36 -0.27 -7.73 7.87
CA GLY A 36 -0.39 -6.95 9.09
C GLY A 36 -1.33 -5.75 8.93
N ALA A 37 -1.27 -5.04 7.80
CA ALA A 37 -2.21 -3.97 7.48
C ALA A 37 -3.66 -4.47 7.36
N ALA A 38 -3.89 -5.63 6.74
CA ALA A 38 -5.20 -6.25 6.63
C ALA A 38 -5.75 -6.74 7.98
N HIS A 39 -4.88 -7.25 8.86
CA HIS A 39 -5.27 -7.63 10.22
C HIS A 39 -5.70 -6.40 11.03
N ARG A 40 -4.93 -5.31 10.94
CA ARG A 40 -5.23 -4.06 11.65
C ARG A 40 -6.58 -3.45 11.25
N ILE A 41 -6.85 -3.32 9.95
CA ILE A 41 -8.12 -2.73 9.50
C ILE A 41 -9.37 -3.55 9.83
N LEU A 42 -9.24 -4.87 10.05
CA LEU A 42 -10.37 -5.75 10.34
C LEU A 42 -10.60 -5.97 11.84
N PHE A 43 -9.56 -5.88 12.67
CA PHE A 43 -9.61 -6.27 14.08
C PHE A 43 -9.26 -5.15 15.07
N GLU A 44 -8.73 -4.00 14.64
CA GLU A 44 -8.39 -2.89 15.56
C GLU A 44 -9.62 -2.22 16.21
N ASP A 45 -10.83 -2.42 15.67
CA ASP A 45 -12.06 -1.91 16.31
C ASP A 45 -12.40 -2.66 17.63
N ASP A 46 -11.91 -3.90 17.82
CA ASP A 46 -12.21 -4.74 18.99
C ASP A 46 -11.23 -4.54 20.16
N ASP A 47 -10.04 -3.96 19.91
CA ASP A 47 -8.99 -3.73 20.92
C ASP A 47 -8.98 -2.30 21.48
N LEU A 48 -10.02 -1.51 21.18
CA LEU A 48 -10.17 -0.18 21.77
C LEU A 48 -10.38 -0.31 23.30
N PRO A 49 -9.52 0.32 24.11
CA PRO A 49 -9.65 0.25 25.56
C PRO A 49 -11.03 0.77 25.97
N ALA A 50 -11.77 -0.06 26.71
CA ALA A 50 -13.11 0.27 27.15
C ALA A 50 -13.11 1.68 27.80
N PRO A 51 -14.08 2.55 27.43
CA PRO A 51 -14.13 3.90 27.96
C PRO A 51 -14.12 3.82 29.50
N PRO A 52 -13.36 4.70 30.17
CA PRO A 52 -13.18 4.64 31.61
C PRO A 52 -14.55 4.61 32.28
N LYS A 53 -14.79 3.56 33.09
CA LYS A 53 -16.03 3.41 33.85
C LYS A 53 -16.19 4.64 34.73
N GLN A 54 -17.08 5.55 34.34
CA GLN A 54 -17.51 6.64 35.21
C GLN A 54 -18.24 5.98 36.38
N THR A 55 -17.53 5.77 37.48
CA THR A 55 -18.15 5.39 38.75
C THR A 55 -19.08 6.54 39.12
N PRO A 56 -20.40 6.33 39.22
CA PRO A 56 -21.29 7.37 39.71
C PRO A 56 -20.87 7.68 41.14
N GLU A 57 -20.32 8.87 41.35
CA GLU A 57 -20.07 9.41 42.67
C GLU A 57 -21.45 9.57 43.33
N ALA A 58 -21.62 8.89 44.47
CA ALA A 58 -22.89 8.69 45.17
C ALA A 58 -23.41 9.96 45.84
#